data_AF-A0A2P8VZU1-F1
#
_entry.id   AF-A0A2P8VZU1-F1
#
_cell.length_a   1.000
_cell.length_b   1.000
_cell.length_c   1.000
_cell.angle_alpha   90.00
_cell.angle_beta   90.00
_cell.angle_gamma   90.00
#
_symmetry.space_group_name_H-M   'P 1'
#
loop_
_entity.id
_entity.type
_entity.pdbx_description
1 polymer ?
#
loop_
_entity_poly.entity_id
_entity_poly.type
_entity_poly.pdbx_seq_one_letter_code
_entity_poly.pdbx_strand_id
1 'polypeptide(L)' 'MAVIRSASSTPLSDHARIWYSLKCAIASSSGFKSWKGELPSAEAEAAPLDQLVRRYLRETLETLAY' A
#
# COMPACT_ATOMS: atom_id res chain seq x y z
N MET A 1 -2.13 15.83 36.87
CA MET A 1 -1.27 16.40 35.80
C MET A 1 -1.28 15.42 34.63
N ALA A 2 -2.01 15.72 33.56
CA ALA A 2 -2.09 14.85 32.38
C ALA A 2 -0.98 15.26 31.39
N VAL A 3 -0.02 14.37 31.16
CA VAL A 3 1.00 14.55 30.12
C VAL A 3 0.32 14.34 28.78
N ILE A 4 0.07 15.45 28.08
CA ILE A 4 -0.34 15.42 26.68
C ILE A 4 0.89 14.94 25.91
N ARG A 5 0.84 13.71 25.41
CA ARG A 5 1.92 13.12 24.61
C ARG A 5 2.09 13.98 23.36
N SER A 6 3.11 14.84 23.38
CA SER A 6 3.51 15.69 22.28
C SER A 6 3.59 14.86 21.00
N ALA A 7 2.99 15.36 19.91
CA ALA A 7 3.06 14.74 18.60
C ALA A 7 4.54 14.66 18.20
N SER A 8 5.16 13.52 18.49
CA SER A 8 6.55 13.26 18.15
C SER A 8 6.64 13.32 16.63
N SER A 9 7.42 14.27 16.13
CA SER A 9 7.87 14.33 14.74
C SER A 9 8.49 12.99 14.38
N THR A 10 7.68 12.07 13.86
CA THR A 10 8.16 10.77 13.41
C THR A 10 9.12 11.06 12.26
N PRO A 11 10.39 10.63 12.36
CA PRO A 11 11.34 10.91 11.30
C PRO A 11 10.76 10.35 10.00
N LEU A 12 10.91 11.06 8.88
CA LEU A 12 10.44 10.63 7.56
C LEU A 12 10.87 9.18 7.24
N SER A 13 11.99 8.75 7.82
CA SER A 13 12.50 7.37 7.81
C SER A 13 11.55 6.33 8.41
N ASP A 14 10.80 6.65 9.46
CA ASP A 14 9.85 5.74 10.10
C ASP A 14 8.58 5.59 9.25
N HIS A 15 8.07 6.69 8.70
CA HIS A 15 6.99 6.66 7.71
C HIS A 15 7.36 5.85 6.47
N ALA A 16 8.59 6.01 5.97
CA ALA A 16 9.09 5.22 4.85
C ALA A 16 9.17 3.72 5.17
N ARG A 17 9.56 3.36 6.40
CA ARG A 17 9.58 1.96 6.87
C ARG A 17 8.17 1.39 6.99
N ILE A 18 7.25 2.14 7.60
CA ILE A 18 5.84 1.76 7.72
C ILE A 18 5.23 1.54 6.33
N TRP A 19 5.44 2.48 5.41
CA TRP A 19 4.97 2.36 4.03
C TRP A 19 5.56 1.14 3.31
N TYR A 20 6.86 0.89 3.49
CA TYR A 20 7.50 -0.30 2.91
C TYR A 20 6.88 -1.60 3.44
N SER A 21 6.74 -1.74 4.76
CA SER A 21 6.12 -2.92 5.38
C SER A 21 4.68 -3.12 4.92
N LEU A 22 3.90 -2.04 4.80
CA LEU A 22 2.53 -2.08 4.29
C LEU A 22 2.48 -2.59 2.84
N LYS A 23 3.34 -2.06 1.96
CA LYS A 23 3.42 -2.53 0.57
C LYS A 23 3.73 -4.02 0.49
N CYS A 24 4.67 -4.51 1.29
CA CYS A 24 5.01 -5.92 1.32
C CYS A 24 3.85 -6.80 1.82
N ALA A 25 3.12 -6.36 2.85
CA ALA A 25 1.95 -7.07 3.36
C ALA A 25 0.80 -7.13 2.34
N ILE A 26 0.55 -6.03 1.62
CA ILE A 26 -0.43 -6.01 0.53
C ILE A 26 0.02 -6.94 -0.59
N ALA A 27 1.28 -6.86 -1.01
CA ALA A 27 1.85 -7.69 -2.07
C ALA A 27 1.79 -9.20 -1.77
N SER A 28 1.87 -9.57 -0.50
CA SER A 28 1.80 -10.97 -0.08
C SER A 28 0.36 -11.50 0.04
N SER A 29 -0.63 -10.60 0.11
CA SER A 29 -2.05 -10.96 0.23
C SER A 29 -2.56 -11.69 -1.02
N SER A 30 -3.56 -12.56 -0.81
CA SER A 30 -4.20 -13.30 -1.91
C SER A 30 -4.93 -12.39 -2.88
N GLY A 31 -5.67 -11.39 -2.37
CA GLY A 31 -6.42 -10.44 -3.20
C GLY A 31 -5.53 -9.66 -4.17
N PHE A 32 -4.37 -9.18 -3.69
CA PHE A 32 -3.42 -8.47 -4.56
C PHE A 32 -2.82 -9.39 -5.62
N LYS A 33 -2.47 -10.64 -5.28
CA LYS A 33 -1.91 -11.62 -6.23
C LYS A 33 -2.91 -11.99 -7.32
N SER A 34 -4.17 -12.24 -6.96
CA SER A 34 -5.25 -12.50 -7.91
C SER A 34 -5.47 -11.31 -8.82
N TRP A 35 -5.63 -10.11 -8.26
CA TRP A 35 -5.78 -8.87 -9.02
C TRP A 35 -4.60 -8.60 -9.96
N LYS A 36 -3.35 -8.80 -9.51
CA LYS A 36 -2.16 -8.64 -10.37
C LYS A 36 -2.20 -9.62 -11.55
N GLY A 37 -2.73 -10.83 -11.36
CA GLY A 37 -2.89 -11.83 -12.43
C GLY A 37 -3.93 -11.47 -13.48
N GLU A 38 -4.88 -10.59 -13.16
CA GLU A 38 -5.88 -10.07 -14.10
C GLU A 38 -5.35 -8.91 -14.95
N LEU A 39 -4.24 -8.28 -14.55
CA LEU A 39 -3.58 -7.23 -15.32
C LEU A 39 -2.89 -7.79 -16.58
N PRO A 40 -2.79 -7.01 -17.66
CA PRO A 40 -1.96 -7.37 -18.81
C PRO A 40 -0.51 -7.65 -18.38
N SER A 41 0.09 -8.77 -18.85
CA SER A 41 1.44 -9.19 -18.43
C SER A 41 2.51 -8.12 -18.60
N ALA A 42 2.39 -7.29 -19.65
CA ALA A 42 3.31 -6.19 -19.90
C ALA A 42 3.23 -5.10 -18.80
N GLU A 43 2.05 -4.85 -18.26
CA GLU A 43 1.84 -3.87 -17.19
C GLU A 43 2.18 -4.44 -15.81
N ALA A 44 1.81 -5.70 -15.57
CA ALA A 44 2.06 -6.39 -14.32
C ALA A 44 3.57 -6.54 -14.00
N GLU A 45 4.41 -6.71 -15.04
CA GLU A 45 5.85 -6.92 -14.87
C GLU A 45 6.68 -5.64 -15.04
N ALA A 46 6.21 -4.65 -15.80
CA ALA A 46 6.93 -3.38 -15.98
C ALA A 46 6.69 -2.38 -14.84
N ALA A 47 5.53 -2.45 -14.16
CA ALA A 47 5.17 -1.47 -13.15
C ALA A 47 5.89 -1.73 -11.80
N PRO A 48 6.43 -0.68 -11.15
CA PRO A 48 7.02 -0.84 -9.84
C PRO A 48 5.95 -1.21 -8.80
N LEU A 49 6.36 -1.97 -7.76
CA LEU A 49 5.45 -2.44 -6.72
C LEU A 49 4.63 -1.32 -6.08
N ASP A 50 5.23 -0.14 -5.90
CA ASP A 50 4.55 1.04 -5.34
C ASP A 50 3.34 1.46 -6.19
N GLN A 51 3.49 1.48 -7.51
CA GLN A 51 2.44 1.84 -8.45
C GLN A 51 1.33 0.79 -8.47
N LEU A 52 1.69 -0.50 -8.48
CA LEU A 52 0.73 -1.59 -8.43
C LEU A 52 -0.08 -1.57 -7.13
N VAL A 53 0.57 -1.38 -5.99
CA VAL A 53 -0.11 -1.27 -4.68
C VAL A 53 -1.07 -0.08 -4.65
N ARG A 54 -0.65 1.09 -5.16
CA ARG A 54 -1.53 2.27 -5.22
C ARG A 54 -2.73 2.06 -6.13
N ARG A 55 -2.54 1.40 -7.27
CA ARG A 55 -3.62 1.09 -8.21
C ARG A 55 -4.62 0.10 -7.59
N TYR A 56 -4.12 -1.00 -7.00
CA TYR A 56 -4.96 -1.96 -6.28
C TYR A 56 -5.78 -1.30 -5.17
N LEU A 57 -5.15 -0.45 -4.35
CA LEU A 57 -5.85 0.27 -3.29
C LEU A 57 -6.92 1.21 -3.84
N ARG A 58 -6.64 1.90 -4.95
CA ARG A 58 -7.64 2.78 -5.60
C ARG A 58 -8.85 1.97 -6.06
N GLU A 59 -8.63 0.91 -6.84
CA GLU A 59 -9.71 0.11 -7.42
C GLU A 59 -10.54 -0.60 -6.32
N THR A 60 -9.89 -1.12 -5.29
CA THR A 60 -10.59 -1.74 -4.15
C THR A 60 -11.39 -0.74 -3.32
N LEU A 61 -10.89 0.49 -3.13
CA LEU A 61 -11.62 1.55 -2.44
C LEU A 61 -12.80 2.09 -3.26
N GLU A 62 -12.65 2.19 -4.59
CA GLU A 62 -13.75 2.57 -5.49
C GLU A 62 -14.88 1.54 -5.46
N THR A 63 -14.55 0.26 -5.27
CA THR A 63 -15.54 -0.84 -5.19
C THR A 63 -16.32 -0.82 -3.87
N LEU A 64 -15.77 -0.25 -2.80
CA LEU A 64 -16.40 -0.15 -1.47
C LEU A 64 -17.13 1.18 -1.22
N ALA A 65 -17.02 2.15 -2.12
CA ALA A 65 -17.62 3.48 -1.99
C ALA A 65 -19.05 3.58 -2.56
N TYR A 66 -19.69 2.43 -2.81
CA TYR A 66 -21.06 2.29 -3.31
C TYR A 66 -21.95 1.69 -2.22
#